data_AF-A0A948VC86-F1
#
_entry.id   AF-A0A948VC86-F1
#
_cell.length_a   1.000
_cell.length_b   1.000
_cell.length_c   1.000
_cell.angle_alpha   90.00
_cell.angle_beta   90.00
_cell.angle_gamma   90.00
#
_symmetry.space_group_name_H-M   'P 1'
#
loop_
_entity.id
_entity.type
_entity.pdbx_description
1 polymer ?
#
loop_
_entity_poly.entity_id
_entity_poly.type
_entity_poly.pdbx_seq_one_letter_code
_entity_poly.pdbx_strand_id
1 'polypeptide(L)'
;STIILKYPLVKNKRWIAKRAGTKIDYEIVDTGIEVEVKAGVFVNCVKVRERVKNSSSWVYVYYAPWVGKILTTVAGKGFENRVEELISYEK
;
A
#
# COMPACT_ATOMS: atom_id res chain seq x y z
N SER A 1 6.82 -16.02 -7.64
CA SER A 1 6.94 -15.02 -6.56
C SER A 1 6.29 -13.71 -7.02
N THR A 2 5.67 -12.96 -6.10
CA THR A 2 5.01 -11.66 -6.40
C THR A 2 5.76 -10.54 -5.70
N ILE A 3 6.20 -9.53 -6.45
CA ILE A 3 6.91 -8.37 -5.90
C ILE A 3 5.86 -7.35 -5.45
N ILE A 4 5.76 -7.12 -4.14
CA ILE A 4 4.84 -6.13 -3.53
C ILE A 4 5.53 -4.79 -3.20
N LEU A 5 6.85 -4.80 -3.05
CA LEU A 5 7.68 -3.61 -2.84
C LEU A 5 8.91 -3.72 -3.74
N LYS A 6 9.09 -2.76 -4.66
CA LYS A 6 10.17 -2.80 -5.65
C LYS A 6 11.24 -1.76 -5.34
N TYR A 7 12.36 -2.20 -4.78
CA TYR A 7 13.52 -1.33 -4.51
C TYR A 7 14.09 -0.70 -5.79
N PRO A 8 14.58 0.57 -5.76
CA PRO A 8 14.42 1.54 -4.67
C PRO A 8 12.98 2.02 -4.49
N LEU A 9 12.63 2.37 -3.24
CA LEU A 9 11.31 2.88 -2.85
C LEU A 9 11.24 4.38 -3.17
N VAL A 10 10.85 4.72 -4.39
CA VAL A 10 10.74 6.11 -4.87
C VAL A 10 9.36 6.37 -5.44
N LYS A 11 8.84 7.58 -5.20
CA LYS A 11 7.54 8.05 -5.68
C LYS A 11 7.40 7.87 -7.20
N ASN A 12 6.18 7.56 -7.65
CA ASN A 12 5.79 7.29 -9.05
C ASN A 12 6.41 6.05 -9.69
N LYS A 13 7.15 5.23 -8.92
CA LYS A 13 7.69 3.98 -9.45
C LYS A 13 6.58 2.96 -9.67
N ARG A 14 6.55 2.37 -10.86
CA ARG A 14 5.51 1.42 -11.27
C ARG A 14 6.08 0.08 -11.70
N TRP A 15 5.32 -0.98 -11.47
CA TRP A 15 5.60 -2.31 -12.01
C TRP A 15 4.33 -3.13 -12.11
N ILE A 16 4.41 -4.21 -12.89
CA ILE A 16 3.32 -5.19 -13.00
C ILE A 16 3.81 -6.48 -12.34
N ALA A 17 2.98 -7.07 -11.48
CA ALA A 17 3.20 -8.42 -10.98
C ALA A 17 1.98 -9.30 -11.20
N LYS A 18 2.20 -10.62 -11.24
CA LYS A 18 1.11 -11.60 -11.24
C LYS A 18 0.80 -12.01 -9.80
N ARG A 19 -0.47 -11.96 -9.42
CA ARG A 19 -0.99 -12.45 -8.14
C ARG A 19 -2.17 -13.37 -8.45
N ALA A 20 -2.06 -14.65 -8.10
CA ALA A 20 -3.08 -15.68 -8.37
C ALA A 20 -3.61 -15.67 -9.82
N GLY A 21 -2.72 -15.55 -10.81
CA GLY A 21 -3.09 -15.51 -12.24
C GLY A 21 -3.50 -14.13 -12.77
N THR A 22 -3.81 -13.17 -11.90
CA THR A 22 -4.23 -11.81 -12.27
C THR A 22 -3.04 -10.85 -12.36
N LYS A 23 -3.00 -10.02 -13.40
CA LYS A 23 -2.02 -8.92 -13.53
C LYS A 23 -2.46 -7.74 -12.68
N ILE A 24 -1.59 -7.32 -11.76
CA ILE A 24 -1.80 -6.17 -10.88
C ILE A 24 -0.78 -5.10 -11.25
N ASP A 25 -1.27 -3.89 -11.48
CA ASP A 25 -0.48 -2.66 -11.62
C ASP A 25 -0.18 -2.12 -10.22
N TYR A 26 1.10 -2.04 -9.91
CA TYR A 26 1.61 -1.48 -8.69
C TYR A 26 2.22 -0.10 -8.93
N GLU A 27 2.01 0.82 -7.99
CA GLU A 27 2.65 2.13 -7.98
C GLU A 27 3.06 2.53 -6.56
N ILE A 28 4.28 2.99 -6.36
CA ILE A 28 4.64 3.73 -5.15
C ILE A 28 4.08 5.13 -5.28
N VAL A 29 3.00 5.41 -4.56
CA VAL A 29 2.28 6.69 -4.63
C VAL A 29 2.96 7.74 -3.78
N ASP A 30 3.48 7.34 -2.62
CA ASP A 30 4.23 8.23 -1.76
C ASP A 30 5.19 7.48 -0.85
N THR A 31 6.19 8.21 -0.35
CA THR A 31 7.26 7.70 0.50
C THR A 31 7.59 8.73 1.57
N GLY A 32 8.01 8.29 2.76
CA GLY A 32 8.38 9.22 3.84
C GLY A 32 7.16 9.81 4.57
N ILE A 33 5.99 9.20 4.43
CA ILE A 33 4.74 9.73 5.02
C ILE A 33 4.55 9.25 6.46
N GLU A 34 3.85 10.07 7.23
CA GLU A 34 3.34 9.70 8.56
C GLU A 34 1.95 9.06 8.41
N VAL A 35 1.72 7.96 9.13
CA VAL A 35 0.45 7.22 9.09
C VAL A 35 0.03 6.89 10.52
N GLU A 36 -1.14 7.39 10.90
CA GLU A 36 -1.81 7.08 12.16
C GLU A 36 -2.81 5.93 11.99
N VAL A 37 -2.68 4.92 12.84
CA VAL A 37 -3.59 3.77 13.00
C VAL A 37 -3.80 3.51 14.49
N LYS A 38 -4.69 2.57 14.84
CA LYS A 38 -4.96 2.21 16.25
C LYS A 38 -3.74 1.75 17.03
N ALA A 39 -2.77 1.08 16.38
CA ALA A 39 -1.51 0.69 17.00
C ALA A 39 -0.55 1.86 17.29
N GLY A 40 -0.88 3.08 16.86
CA GLY A 40 -0.10 4.29 17.05
C GLY A 40 0.27 4.98 15.74
N VAL A 41 1.25 5.89 15.83
CA VAL A 41 1.75 6.69 14.70
C VAL A 41 3.04 6.06 14.17
N PHE A 42 3.10 5.84 12.86
CA PHE A 42 4.28 5.33 12.17
C PHE A 42 4.84 6.38 11.20
N VAL A 43 6.15 6.61 11.28
CA VAL A 43 6.87 7.56 10.41
C VAL A 43 7.63 6.83 9.31
N ASN A 44 8.01 7.58 8.26
CA ASN A 44 8.75 7.06 7.11
C ASN A 44 8.05 5.91 6.37
N CYS A 45 6.72 5.94 6.33
CA CYS A 45 5.92 4.91 5.66
C CYS A 45 5.92 5.07 4.14
N VAL A 46 5.51 4.01 3.45
CA VAL A 46 5.34 3.97 1.99
C VAL A 46 3.89 3.63 1.66
N LYS A 47 3.27 4.44 0.78
CA LYS A 47 1.94 4.19 0.23
C LYS A 47 2.07 3.54 -1.14
N VAL A 48 1.53 2.33 -1.30
CA VAL A 48 1.57 1.57 -2.55
C VAL A 48 0.15 1.41 -3.07
N ARG A 49 -0.09 1.72 -4.36
CA ARG A 49 -1.33 1.39 -5.05
C ARG A 49 -1.24 -0.01 -5.62
N GLU A 50 -2.28 -0.81 -5.45
CA GLU A 50 -2.54 -2.03 -6.21
C GLU A 50 -3.80 -1.84 -7.05
N ARG A 51 -3.71 -2.02 -8.37
CA ARG A 51 -4.84 -1.90 -9.28
C ARG A 51 -4.91 -3.08 -10.24
N VAL A 52 -6.05 -3.77 -10.26
CA VAL A 52 -6.35 -4.75 -11.32
C VAL A 52 -6.62 -3.98 -12.61
N LYS A 53 -6.08 -4.45 -13.73
CA LYS A 53 -6.31 -3.84 -15.05
C LYS A 53 -7.82 -3.68 -15.30
N ASN A 54 -8.23 -2.51 -15.79
CA ASN A 54 -9.63 -2.14 -16.07
C ASN A 54 -10.56 -2.02 -14.84
N SER A 55 -10.04 -2.15 -13.61
CA SER A 55 -10.84 -1.85 -12.41
C SER A 55 -11.06 -0.35 -12.24
N SER A 56 -12.29 0.05 -11.88
CA SER A 56 -12.64 1.43 -11.52
C SER A 56 -12.20 1.82 -10.11
N SER A 57 -11.89 0.83 -9.28
CA SER A 57 -11.32 0.97 -7.93
C SER A 57 -9.91 0.40 -7.87
N TRP A 58 -9.18 0.81 -6.83
CA TRP A 58 -7.86 0.31 -6.50
C TRP A 58 -7.69 0.26 -4.99
N VAL A 59 -6.68 -0.46 -4.54
CA VAL A 59 -6.32 -0.58 -3.13
C VAL A 59 -5.07 0.26 -2.89
N TYR A 60 -4.99 0.96 -1.76
CA TYR A 60 -3.72 1.41 -1.24
C TYR A 60 -3.32 0.55 -0.04
N VAL A 61 -2.06 0.15 -0.01
CA VAL A 61 -1.45 -0.56 1.10
C VAL A 61 -0.30 0.29 1.62
N TYR A 62 -0.30 0.51 2.93
CA TYR A 62 0.68 1.33 3.62
C TYR A 62 1.63 0.41 4.40
N TYR A 63 2.93 0.65 4.23
CA TYR A 63 3.97 -0.12 4.88
C TYR A 63 4.85 0.77 5.75
N ALA A 64 5.10 0.34 6.99
CA ALA A 64 6.05 0.96 7.90
C ALA A 64 7.37 0.16 7.95
N PRO A 65 8.52 0.83 8.11
CA PRO A 65 9.80 0.15 8.35
C PRO A 65 9.72 -0.78 9.55
N TRP A 66 10.30 -1.98 9.43
CA TRP A 66 10.39 -3.00 10.49
C TRP A 66 9.06 -3.62 10.97
N VAL A 67 7.92 -3.08 10.55
CA VAL A 67 6.58 -3.53 10.95
C VAL A 67 5.84 -4.20 9.79
N GLY A 68 6.07 -3.73 8.56
CA GLY A 68 5.36 -4.24 7.38
C GLY A 68 4.03 -3.51 7.17
N LYS A 69 2.96 -4.24 6.82
CA LYS A 69 1.67 -3.64 6.46
C LYS A 69 0.97 -3.08 7.69
N ILE A 70 0.62 -1.80 7.66
CA ILE A 70 -0.05 -1.11 8.77
C ILE A 70 -1.47 -0.62 8.46
N LEU A 71 -1.79 -0.35 7.19
CA LEU A 71 -3.10 0.17 6.78
C LEU A 71 -3.41 -0.30 5.36
N THR A 72 -4.68 -0.63 5.13
CA THR A 72 -5.25 -0.89 3.80
C THR A 72 -6.43 0.05 3.59
N THR A 73 -6.45 0.77 2.47
CA THR A 73 -7.57 1.58 2.03
C THR A 73 -8.06 1.13 0.65
N VAL A 74 -9.36 1.27 0.40
CA VAL A 74 -9.95 1.11 -0.94
C VAL A 74 -10.29 2.49 -1.45
N ALA A 75 -9.84 2.79 -2.66
CA ALA A 75 -10.03 4.08 -3.30
C ALA A 75 -10.61 3.93 -4.70
N GLY A 76 -11.27 4.99 -5.14
CA GLY A 76 -11.83 5.13 -6.48
C GLY A 76 -11.92 6.60 -6.85
N LYS A 77 -12.70 6.91 -7.89
CA LYS A 77 -12.88 8.31 -8.30
C LYS A 77 -13.61 9.09 -7.19
N GLY A 78 -12.88 9.98 -6.52
CA GLY A 78 -13.43 10.90 -5.52
C GLY A 78 -13.57 10.34 -4.10
N PHE A 79 -13.06 9.13 -3.81
CA PHE A 79 -13.12 8.57 -2.47
C PHE A 79 -11.87 7.72 -2.13
N GLU A 80 -11.56 7.65 -0.84
CA GLU A 80 -10.60 6.71 -0.25
C GLU A 80 -11.12 6.34 1.16
N ASN A 81 -11.39 5.05 1.40
CA ASN A 81 -11.95 4.55 2.64
C ASN A 81 -10.99 3.55 3.30
N ARG A 82 -10.79 3.66 4.61
CA ARG A 82 -10.03 2.69 5.41
C ARG A 82 -10.82 1.39 5.54
N VAL A 83 -10.17 0.26 5.32
CA VAL A 83 -10.79 -1.08 5.38
C VAL A 83 -10.08 -1.99 6.38
N GLU A 84 -8.75 -1.88 6.48
CA GLU A 84 -7.96 -2.59 7.49
C GLU A 84 -6.96 -1.62 8.12
N GLU A 85 -6.73 -1.76 9.42
CA GLU A 85 -5.70 -1.02 10.14
C GLU A 85 -5.05 -1.93 11.20
N LEU A 86 -3.78 -1.68 11.50
CA LEU A 86 -3.07 -2.37 12.56
C LEU A 86 -3.61 -1.92 13.93
N ILE A 87 -4.11 -2.86 14.71
CA ILE A 87 -4.67 -2.60 16.05
C ILE A 87 -3.57 -2.67 17.11
N SER A 88 -2.68 -3.66 17.01
CA SER A 88 -1.53 -3.85 17.89
C SER A 88 -0.46 -4.70 17.20
N TYR A 89 0.76 -4.63 17.71
CA TYR A 89 1.88 -5.51 17.34
C TYR A 89 2.82 -5.65 18.53
N GLU A 90 3.50 -6.79 18.63
CA GLU A 90 4.59 -6.98 19.59
C GLU A 90 5.90 -6.46 19.00
N LYS A 91 6.74 -5.88 19.85
CA LYS A 91 8.04 -5.32 19.46
C LYS A 91 9.15 -6.33 19.69
#